data_AF-A0A8J8JM77-F1
#
_entry.id   AF-A0A8J8JM77-F1
#
_cell.length_a   1.000
_cell.length_b   1.000
_cell.length_c   1.000
_cell.angle_alpha   90.00
_cell.angle_beta   90.00
_cell.angle_gamma   90.00
#
_symmetry.space_group_name_H-M   'P 1'
#
loop_
_entity.id
_entity.type
_entity.pdbx_description
1 polymer ?
#
loop_
_entity_poly.entity_id
_entity_poly.type
_entity_poly.pdbx_seq_one_letter_code
_entity_poly.pdbx_strand_id
1 'polypeptide(L)'
;EIMTFGSFMMVLKYNREASLKYFVLSVIGAYAMLIAIGIIYAKVGSFSFIEVYRAFSQDAALAAVGSSTIFSKGEIALIFGLFLVAFGVKAGMFPLHVWAPDAYSETNQSYTAMFSGVLSKTGVYGFILIYMLIGYRLLYEFGTIRTVPK
;
A
#
# COMPACT_ATOMS: atom_id res chain seq x y z
N GLU A 1 -5.98 -7.55 -7.08
CA GLU A 1 -5.79 -8.42 -8.26
C GLU A 1 -6.95 -8.46 -9.25
N ILE A 2 -8.17 -8.89 -8.89
CA ILE A 2 -9.28 -9.04 -9.87
C ILE A 2 -9.51 -7.74 -10.67
N MET A 3 -9.57 -6.59 -9.99
CA MET A 3 -9.69 -5.28 -10.64
C MET A 3 -8.51 -4.96 -11.56
N THR A 4 -7.27 -5.27 -11.15
CA THR A 4 -6.06 -5.05 -11.96
C THR A 4 -6.08 -5.89 -13.23
N PHE A 5 -6.46 -7.16 -13.12
CA PHE A 5 -6.53 -8.06 -14.26
C PHE A 5 -7.64 -7.64 -15.24
N GLY A 6 -8.82 -7.27 -14.72
CA GLY A 6 -9.92 -6.78 -15.56
C GLY A 6 -9.56 -5.49 -16.31
N SER A 7 -8.94 -4.53 -15.63
CA SER A 7 -8.47 -3.28 -16.25
C SER A 7 -7.37 -3.51 -17.29
N PHE A 8 -6.40 -4.39 -17.00
CA PHE A 8 -5.36 -4.79 -17.94
C PHE A 8 -5.95 -5.33 -19.25
N MET A 9 -6.89 -6.28 -19.15
CA MET A 9 -7.55 -6.88 -20.31
C MET A 9 -8.31 -5.86 -21.16
N MET A 10 -8.81 -4.78 -20.56
CA MET A 10 -9.50 -3.72 -21.29
C MET A 10 -8.52 -2.84 -22.08
N VAL A 11 -7.42 -2.39 -21.47
CA VAL A 11 -6.40 -1.59 -22.18
C VAL A 11 -5.74 -2.42 -23.29
N LEU A 12 -5.57 -3.73 -23.05
CA LEU A 12 -4.92 -4.65 -23.99
C LEU A 12 -5.59 -4.69 -25.36
N LYS A 13 -6.91 -4.45 -25.42
CA LYS A 13 -7.69 -4.44 -26.67
C LYS A 13 -7.30 -3.30 -27.61
N TYR A 14 -6.78 -2.20 -27.08
CA TYR A 14 -6.49 -0.98 -27.83
C TYR A 14 -4.99 -0.78 -28.01
N ASN A 15 -4.21 -0.88 -26.93
CA ASN A 15 -2.76 -0.68 -26.97
C ASN A 15 -2.04 -1.69 -26.06
N ARG A 16 -1.24 -2.57 -26.69
CA ARG A 16 -0.48 -3.61 -25.98
C ARG A 16 0.62 -3.04 -25.10
N GLU A 17 1.34 -2.03 -25.56
CA GLU A 17 2.47 -1.46 -24.81
C GLU A 17 1.98 -0.76 -23.54
N ALA A 18 0.96 0.09 -23.67
CA ALA A 18 0.33 0.78 -22.54
C ALA A 18 -0.24 -0.22 -21.52
N SER A 19 -0.92 -1.27 -22.02
CA SER A 19 -1.49 -2.33 -21.20
C SER A 19 -0.43 -3.11 -20.41
N LEU A 20 0.66 -3.51 -21.06
CA LEU A 20 1.76 -4.23 -20.40
C LEU A 20 2.47 -3.36 -19.37
N LYS A 21 2.73 -2.08 -19.68
CA LYS A 21 3.31 -1.12 -18.74
C LYS A 21 2.46 -0.98 -17.47
N TYR A 22 1.14 -0.81 -17.64
CA TYR A 22 0.19 -0.79 -16.54
C TYR A 22 0.20 -2.08 -15.71
N PHE A 23 0.17 -3.23 -16.38
CA PHE A 23 0.10 -4.52 -15.72
C PHE A 23 1.37 -4.82 -14.92
N VAL A 24 2.55 -4.61 -15.50
CA VAL A 24 3.83 -4.83 -14.82
C VAL A 24 3.93 -3.98 -13.57
N LEU A 25 3.63 -2.68 -13.65
CA LEU A 25 3.66 -1.80 -12.49
C LEU A 25 2.64 -2.23 -11.43
N SER A 26 1.41 -2.58 -11.84
CA SER A 26 0.38 -3.05 -10.92
C SER A 26 0.73 -4.36 -10.23
N VAL A 27 1.37 -5.31 -10.93
CA VAL A 27 1.83 -6.59 -10.37
C VAL A 27 2.97 -6.37 -9.36
N ILE A 28 3.90 -5.46 -9.66
CA ILE A 28 4.95 -5.06 -8.70
C ILE A 28 4.32 -4.52 -7.41
N GLY A 29 3.32 -3.64 -7.53
CA GLY A 29 2.60 -3.12 -6.37
C GLY A 29 1.85 -4.22 -5.60
N ALA A 30 1.19 -5.13 -6.30
CA ALA A 30 0.46 -6.25 -5.70
C ALA A 30 1.38 -7.19 -4.91
N TYR A 31 2.54 -7.54 -5.47
CA TYR A 31 3.51 -8.38 -4.78
C TYR A 31 4.22 -7.66 -3.64
N ALA A 32 4.49 -6.36 -3.75
CA ALA A 32 4.97 -5.56 -2.63
C ALA A 32 3.97 -5.60 -1.45
N MET A 33 2.67 -5.45 -1.73
CA MET A 33 1.61 -5.60 -0.73
C MET A 33 1.60 -7.00 -0.12
N LEU A 34 1.72 -8.04 -0.94
CA LEU A 34 1.73 -9.42 -0.48
C LEU A 34 2.91 -9.71 0.47
N ILE A 35 4.10 -9.19 0.14
CA ILE A 35 5.29 -9.30 1.00
C ILE A 35 5.04 -8.60 2.34
N ALA A 36 4.47 -7.39 2.32
CA ALA A 36 4.16 -6.65 3.55
C ALA A 36 3.18 -7.42 4.45
N ILE A 37 2.11 -7.98 3.87
CA ILE A 37 1.14 -8.82 4.59
C ILE A 37 1.81 -10.09 5.11
N GLY A 38 2.72 -10.71 4.33
CA GLY A 38 3.48 -11.89 4.75
C GLY A 38 4.36 -11.64 5.97
N ILE A 39 5.06 -10.49 6.01
CA ILE A 39 5.87 -10.07 7.16
C ILE A 39 4.98 -9.85 8.40
N ILE A 40 3.83 -9.17 8.23
CA ILE A 40 2.87 -8.96 9.33
C ILE A 40 2.37 -10.30 9.86
N TYR A 41 1.99 -11.21 8.96
CA TYR A 41 1.51 -12.53 9.34
C TYR A 41 2.57 -13.34 10.09
N ALA A 42 3.82 -13.30 9.66
CA ALA A 42 4.91 -14.00 10.34
C ALA A 42 5.13 -13.54 11.80
N LYS A 43 4.73 -12.31 12.14
CA LYS A 43 4.88 -11.73 13.50
C LYS A 43 3.61 -11.82 14.33
N VAL A 44 2.45 -11.60 13.71
CA VAL A 44 1.14 -11.55 14.40
C VAL A 44 0.46 -12.91 14.42
N GLY A 45 0.70 -13.75 13.40
CA GLY A 45 0.07 -15.06 13.24
C GLY A 45 -1.38 -15.02 12.74
N SER A 46 -1.88 -13.84 12.31
CA SER A 46 -3.27 -13.66 11.92
C SER A 46 -3.43 -12.76 10.71
N PHE A 47 -4.47 -13.04 9.91
CA PHE A 47 -4.93 -12.20 8.82
C PHE A 47 -6.10 -11.29 9.22
N SER A 48 -6.60 -11.42 10.45
CA SER A 48 -7.72 -10.63 10.94
C SER A 48 -7.29 -9.19 11.15
N PHE A 49 -7.96 -8.25 10.46
CA PHE A 49 -7.61 -6.83 10.52
C PHE A 49 -7.64 -6.27 11.95
N ILE A 50 -8.60 -6.71 12.77
CA ILE A 50 -8.73 -6.26 14.17
C ILE A 50 -7.56 -6.75 15.03
N GLU A 51 -7.06 -7.96 14.79
CA GLU A 51 -5.93 -8.53 15.54
C GLU A 51 -4.63 -7.86 15.14
N VAL A 52 -4.44 -7.62 13.83
CA VAL A 52 -3.28 -6.88 13.33
C VAL A 52 -3.28 -5.45 13.87
N TYR A 53 -4.41 -4.76 13.86
CA TYR A 53 -4.54 -3.42 14.45
C TYR A 53 -4.18 -3.41 15.95
N ARG A 54 -4.67 -4.41 16.71
CA ARG A 54 -4.33 -4.57 18.13
C ARG A 54 -2.83 -4.83 18.33
N ALA A 55 -2.21 -5.64 17.49
CA ALA A 55 -0.77 -5.89 17.56
C ALA A 55 0.05 -4.61 17.33
N PHE A 56 -0.27 -3.81 16.30
CA PHE A 56 0.45 -2.56 16.03
C PHE A 56 0.22 -1.49 17.12
N SER A 57 -0.99 -1.40 17.68
CA SER A 57 -1.29 -0.44 18.75
C SER A 57 -0.63 -0.81 20.08
N GLN A 58 -0.60 -2.10 20.44
CA GLN A 58 0.16 -2.59 21.59
C GLN A 58 1.66 -2.38 21.39
N ASP A 59 2.15 -2.68 20.19
CA ASP A 59 3.56 -2.49 19.84
C ASP A 59 3.97 -1.01 19.97
N ALA A 60 3.13 -0.07 19.52
CA ALA A 60 3.36 1.37 19.71
C ALA A 60 3.44 1.77 21.20
N ALA A 61 2.58 1.21 22.05
CA ALA A 61 2.64 1.46 23.50
C ALA A 61 3.91 0.89 24.14
N LEU A 62 4.35 -0.30 23.72
CA LEU A 62 5.59 -0.93 24.21
C LEU A 62 6.84 -0.12 23.81
N ALA A 63 6.87 0.42 22.59
CA ALA A 63 7.93 1.33 22.17
C ALA A 63 7.99 2.61 23.02
N ALA A 64 6.84 3.18 23.39
CA ALA A 64 6.78 4.40 24.19
C ALA A 64 7.40 4.21 25.59
N VAL A 65 7.36 2.98 26.14
CA VAL A 65 7.94 2.64 27.45
C VAL A 65 9.36 2.04 27.33
N GLY A 66 9.88 1.92 26.11
CA GLY A 66 11.22 1.35 25.86
C GLY A 66 11.33 -0.15 26.12
N SER A 67 10.20 -0.87 26.08
CA SER A 67 10.17 -2.33 26.23
C SER A 67 10.47 -3.06 24.92
N SER A 68 10.62 -4.38 24.96
CA SER A 68 10.81 -5.21 23.75
C SER A 68 9.59 -5.13 22.84
N THR A 69 9.79 -4.73 21.59
CA THR A 69 8.74 -4.56 20.58
C THR A 69 8.61 -5.81 19.70
N ILE A 70 7.42 -6.03 19.14
CA ILE A 70 7.10 -7.12 18.22
C ILE A 70 7.80 -6.89 16.88
N PHE A 71 7.79 -5.63 16.43
CA PHE A 71 8.43 -5.20 15.21
C PHE A 71 9.67 -4.36 15.52
N SER A 72 10.74 -4.60 14.78
CA SER A 72 11.91 -3.74 14.75
C SER A 72 11.64 -2.47 13.91
N LYS A 73 12.43 -1.42 14.13
CA LYS A 73 12.35 -0.17 13.36
C LYS A 73 12.48 -0.40 11.85
N GLY A 74 13.42 -1.27 11.46
CA GLY A 74 13.65 -1.62 10.06
C GLY A 74 12.48 -2.36 9.43
N GLU A 75 11.84 -3.27 10.17
CA GLU A 75 10.65 -3.99 9.70
C GLU A 75 9.47 -3.04 9.49
N ILE A 76 9.23 -2.10 10.41
CA ILE A 76 8.15 -1.10 10.27
C ILE A 76 8.39 -0.20 9.06
N ALA A 77 9.62 0.29 8.89
CA ALA A 77 9.99 1.10 7.73
C ALA A 77 9.81 0.34 6.41
N LEU A 78 10.20 -0.94 6.38
CA LEU A 78 10.05 -1.81 5.22
C LEU A 78 8.57 -2.08 4.90
N ILE A 79 7.77 -2.45 5.91
CA ILE A 79 6.32 -2.69 5.76
C ILE A 79 5.66 -1.43 5.21
N PHE A 80 5.95 -0.25 5.79
CA PHE A 80 5.41 1.01 5.30
C PHE A 80 5.84 1.31 3.86
N GLY A 81 7.12 1.13 3.53
CA GLY A 81 7.64 1.34 2.18
C GLY A 81 7.00 0.43 1.13
N LEU A 82 6.83 -0.86 1.45
CA LEU A 82 6.17 -1.83 0.57
C LEU A 82 4.71 -1.46 0.30
N PHE A 83 4.00 -1.07 1.36
CA PHE A 83 2.63 -0.59 1.26
C PHE A 83 2.53 0.74 0.51
N LEU A 84 3.48 1.66 0.71
CA LEU A 84 3.57 2.92 -0.03
C LEU A 84 3.75 2.66 -1.52
N VAL A 85 4.62 1.73 -1.91
CA VAL A 85 4.78 1.32 -3.31
C VAL A 85 3.49 0.69 -3.84
N ALA A 86 2.89 -0.24 -3.09
CA ALA A 86 1.68 -0.94 -3.50
C ALA A 86 0.52 0.00 -3.84
N PHE A 87 0.17 0.89 -2.91
CA PHE A 87 -0.92 1.84 -3.13
C PHE A 87 -0.50 3.06 -3.94
N GLY A 88 0.79 3.43 -3.93
CA GLY A 88 1.34 4.50 -4.74
C GLY A 88 1.31 4.21 -6.23
N VAL A 89 1.57 2.96 -6.64
CA VAL A 89 1.30 2.51 -8.02
C VAL A 89 -0.18 2.72 -8.34
N LYS A 90 -1.10 2.25 -7.49
CA LYS A 90 -2.53 2.30 -7.77
C LYS A 90 -3.10 3.73 -7.80
N ALA A 91 -2.57 4.61 -6.96
CA ALA A 91 -2.97 6.01 -6.88
C ALA A 91 -2.30 6.90 -7.94
N GLY A 92 -1.31 6.39 -8.69
CA GLY A 92 -0.56 7.18 -9.66
C GLY A 92 0.28 8.27 -8.97
N MET A 93 0.96 7.95 -7.88
CA MET A 93 1.84 8.89 -7.18
C MET A 93 3.17 9.07 -7.92
N PHE A 94 3.80 10.24 -7.79
CA PHE A 94 5.18 10.42 -8.26
C PHE A 94 6.15 9.53 -7.45
N PRO A 95 7.07 8.77 -8.07
CA PRO A 95 7.37 8.66 -9.51
C PRO A 95 6.60 7.53 -10.25
N LEU A 96 5.78 6.75 -9.56
CA LEU A 96 5.08 5.54 -10.05
C LEU A 96 3.90 5.79 -11.01
N HIS A 97 3.54 7.04 -11.26
CA HIS A 97 2.43 7.49 -12.12
C HIS A 97 2.57 7.21 -13.64
N VAL A 98 3.71 6.68 -14.11
CA VAL A 98 4.05 6.59 -15.54
C VAL A 98 3.05 5.75 -16.35
N TRP A 99 2.36 4.79 -15.73
CA TRP A 99 1.32 4.01 -16.42
C TRP A 99 0.04 4.82 -16.70
N ALA A 100 -0.22 5.88 -15.92
CA ALA A 100 -1.50 6.56 -15.92
C ALA A 100 -1.79 7.30 -17.23
N PRO A 101 -0.90 8.17 -17.77
CA PRO A 101 -1.17 8.91 -19.01
C PRO A 101 -1.54 7.98 -20.17
N ASP A 102 -0.73 6.94 -20.38
CA ASP A 102 -0.94 5.97 -21.45
C ASP A 102 -2.25 5.19 -21.25
N ALA A 103 -2.49 4.67 -20.05
CA ALA A 103 -3.69 3.90 -19.75
C ALA A 103 -4.99 4.71 -19.83
N TYR A 104 -4.96 6.01 -19.52
CA TYR A 104 -6.14 6.87 -19.67
C TYR A 104 -6.42 7.26 -21.13
N SER A 105 -5.37 7.40 -21.94
CA SER A 105 -5.49 7.78 -23.36
C SER A 105 -5.95 6.64 -24.27
N GLU A 106 -5.57 5.40 -23.94
CA GLU A 106 -5.74 4.22 -24.82
C GLU A 106 -6.98 3.37 -24.47
N THR A 107 -8.02 3.94 -23.86
CA THR A 107 -9.25 3.19 -23.53
C THR A 107 -10.52 3.91 -23.98
N ASN A 108 -11.61 3.17 -24.15
CA ASN A 108 -12.91 3.77 -24.43
C ASN A 108 -13.36 4.67 -23.27
N GLN A 109 -13.90 5.85 -23.59
CA GLN A 109 -14.28 6.92 -22.66
C GLN A 109 -15.14 6.46 -21.48
N SER A 110 -16.07 5.52 -21.68
CA SER A 110 -16.89 4.97 -20.58
C SER A 110 -16.04 4.23 -19.53
N TYR A 111 -14.95 3.59 -19.94
CA TYR A 111 -14.04 2.87 -19.03
C TYR A 111 -13.02 3.80 -18.39
N THR A 112 -12.56 4.84 -19.10
CA THR A 112 -11.71 5.90 -18.53
C THR A 112 -12.34 6.50 -17.27
N ALA A 113 -13.66 6.69 -17.27
CA ALA A 113 -14.42 7.15 -16.10
C ALA A 113 -14.38 6.15 -14.91
N MET A 114 -14.41 4.84 -15.18
CA MET A 114 -14.24 3.82 -14.14
C MET A 114 -12.80 3.76 -13.59
N PHE A 115 -11.79 3.94 -14.46
CA PHE A 115 -10.39 4.02 -14.04
C PHE A 115 -10.13 5.21 -13.09
N SER A 116 -10.68 6.38 -13.41
CA SER A 116 -10.51 7.56 -12.57
C SER A 116 -11.34 7.48 -11.28
N GLY A 117 -12.59 6.97 -11.37
CA GLY A 117 -13.53 6.92 -10.27
C GLY A 117 -13.25 5.81 -9.25
N VAL A 118 -12.87 4.61 -9.68
CA VAL A 118 -12.71 3.45 -8.79
C VAL A 118 -11.25 3.11 -8.59
N LEU A 119 -10.47 2.88 -9.66
CA LEU A 119 -9.08 2.40 -9.53
C LEU A 119 -8.23 3.37 -8.71
N SER A 120 -8.25 4.65 -9.03
CA SER A 120 -7.47 5.65 -8.29
C SER A 120 -7.92 5.77 -6.83
N LYS A 121 -9.23 5.65 -6.55
CA LYS A 121 -9.77 5.74 -5.19
C LYS A 121 -9.43 4.54 -4.32
N THR A 122 -9.26 3.34 -4.91
CA THR A 122 -8.77 2.18 -4.14
C THR A 122 -7.35 2.40 -3.62
N GLY A 123 -6.49 3.09 -4.37
CA GLY A 123 -5.15 3.48 -3.90
C GLY A 123 -5.21 4.41 -2.69
N VAL A 124 -6.02 5.48 -2.79
CA VAL A 124 -6.23 6.43 -1.69
C VAL A 124 -6.82 5.75 -0.45
N TYR A 125 -7.82 4.89 -0.64
CA TYR A 125 -8.43 4.12 0.45
C TYR A 125 -7.40 3.21 1.14
N GLY A 126 -6.50 2.58 0.39
CA GLY A 126 -5.39 1.80 0.93
C GLY A 126 -4.46 2.62 1.83
N PHE A 127 -4.12 3.84 1.44
CA PHE A 127 -3.34 4.75 2.30
C PHE A 127 -4.05 5.07 3.61
N ILE A 128 -5.35 5.31 3.57
CA ILE A 128 -6.16 5.56 4.77
C ILE A 128 -6.10 4.33 5.70
N LEU A 129 -6.24 3.12 5.16
CA LEU A 129 -6.14 1.88 5.95
C LEU A 129 -4.76 1.70 6.59
N ILE A 130 -3.68 1.95 5.85
CA ILE A 130 -2.31 1.86 6.40
C ILE A 130 -2.09 2.89 7.49
N TYR A 131 -2.55 4.12 7.29
CA TYR A 131 -2.43 5.16 8.30
C TYR A 131 -3.17 4.78 9.58
N MET A 132 -4.37 4.20 9.48
CA MET A 132 -5.08 3.69 10.64
C MET A 132 -4.36 2.50 11.31
N LEU A 133 -3.70 1.64 10.54
CA LEU A 133 -3.04 0.43 11.04
C LEU A 133 -1.68 0.72 11.71
N ILE A 134 -0.81 1.48 11.04
CA ILE A 134 0.61 1.67 11.41
C ILE A 134 0.89 3.11 11.86
N GLY A 135 -0.01 4.07 11.59
CA GLY A 135 0.24 5.50 11.79
C GLY A 135 0.73 5.84 13.20
N TYR A 136 0.12 5.29 14.24
CA TYR A 136 0.57 5.51 15.63
C TYR A 136 2.01 5.03 15.85
N ARG A 137 2.36 3.85 15.36
CA ARG A 137 3.73 3.32 15.50
C ARG A 137 4.74 4.13 14.68
N LEU A 138 4.36 4.55 13.47
CA LEU A 138 5.19 5.41 12.61
C LEU A 138 5.43 6.78 13.27
N LEU A 139 4.43 7.36 13.92
CA LEU A 139 4.57 8.62 14.65
C LEU A 139 5.52 8.52 15.85
N TYR A 140 5.59 7.37 16.53
CA TYR A 140 6.59 7.15 17.58
C TYR A 140 8.00 6.93 17.04
N GLU A 141 8.13 6.25 15.89
CA GLU A 141 9.45 5.96 15.31
C GLU A 141 10.07 7.13 14.54
N PHE A 142 9.27 7.85 13.78
CA PHE A 142 9.69 8.94 12.89
C PHE A 142 9.23 10.33 13.36
N GLY A 143 8.26 10.40 14.27
CA GLY A 143 7.67 11.65 14.75
C GLY A 143 8.18 12.11 16.12
N THR A 144 7.84 13.35 16.44
CA THR A 144 8.35 14.19 17.54
C THR A 144 7.83 13.82 18.94
N ILE A 145 7.13 12.69 19.12
CA ILE A 145 6.72 12.20 20.44
C ILE A 145 7.87 11.40 21.03
N ARG A 146 9.01 12.07 21.21
CA ARG A 146 9.97 11.68 22.24
C ARG A 146 9.36 12.17 23.54
N THR A 147 8.65 11.30 24.25
CA THR A 147 8.59 11.48 25.70
C THR A 147 10.04 11.56 26.17
N VAL A 148 10.36 12.70 26.79
CA VAL A 148 11.68 13.16 27.21
C VAL A 148 12.46 12.01 27.88
N PRO A 149 13.78 11.88 27.63
CA PRO A 149 14.55 10.70 28.04
C PRO A 149 14.69 10.60 29.56
N LYS A 150 14.67 9.35 30.02
CA LYS A 150 15.18 8.77 31.29
C LYS A 150 15.34 9.69 32.50
#